data_AF-A0A099BWA0-F1
#
_entry.id   AF-A0A099BWA0-F1
#
_cell.length_a   1.000
_cell.length_b   1.000
_cell.length_c   1.000
_cell.angle_alpha   90.00
_cell.angle_beta   90.00
_cell.angle_gamma   90.00
#
_symmetry.space_group_name_H-M   'P 1'
#
loop_
_entity.id
_entity.type
_entity.pdbx_description
1 polymer ?
#
loop_
_entity_poly.entity_id
_entity_poly.type
_entity_poly.pdbx_seq_one_letter_code
_entity_poly.pdbx_strand_id
1 'polypeptide(L)'
;MEGQLSEKRYSAYAKLYDFFYEMFKNTKDNRNVSNKDMRNKLLDAKKELIMYGTDDVVFALNNYLSSFTEASTYKQLDSFLDVMVLIRKDMCRKTKIDRDAILLNIMQDKKELQKFKAMELNNSEL
;
A
#
# COMPACT_ATOMS: atom_id res chain seq x y z
N MET A 1 -20.47 -15.54 13.03
CA MET A 1 -19.02 -15.74 12.83
C MET A 1 -18.49 -14.91 11.68
N GLU A 2 -19.13 -14.87 10.50
CA GLU A 2 -18.70 -14.05 9.35
C GLU A 2 -18.54 -12.55 9.68
N GLY A 3 -19.47 -11.95 10.43
CA GLY A 3 -19.40 -10.53 10.83
C GLY A 3 -18.12 -10.18 11.60
N GLN A 4 -17.80 -10.93 12.66
CA GLN A 4 -16.59 -10.70 13.46
C GLN A 4 -15.30 -10.92 12.66
N LEU A 5 -15.28 -11.89 11.74
CA LEU A 5 -14.14 -12.14 10.88
C LEU A 5 -13.93 -10.99 9.88
N SER A 6 -15.02 -10.45 9.33
CA SER A 6 -14.98 -9.27 8.46
C SER A 6 -14.53 -8.00 9.19
N GLU A 7 -14.97 -7.77 10.43
CA GLU A 7 -14.53 -6.64 11.25
C GLU A 7 -13.04 -6.68 11.55
N LYS A 8 -12.52 -7.85 11.95
CA LYS A 8 -11.08 -8.04 12.22
C LYS A 8 -10.25 -7.85 10.96
N ARG A 9 -10.74 -8.33 9.81
CA ARG A 9 -10.10 -8.11 8.52
C ARG A 9 -10.04 -6.62 8.14
N TYR A 10 -11.15 -5.89 8.30
CA TYR A 10 -11.18 -4.45 8.02
C TYR A 10 -10.30 -3.65 8.98
N SER A 11 -10.22 -4.06 10.25
CA SER A 11 -9.25 -3.51 11.21
C SER A 11 -7.81 -3.77 10.77
N ALA A 12 -7.48 -4.98 10.30
CA ALA A 12 -6.14 -5.29 9.81
C ALA A 12 -5.76 -4.42 8.60
N TYR A 13 -6.70 -4.22 7.67
CA TYR A 13 -6.49 -3.33 6.53
C TYR A 13 -6.33 -1.86 6.96
N ALA A 14 -7.13 -1.38 7.91
CA ALA A 14 -7.01 -0.02 8.43
C ALA A 14 -5.63 0.23 9.04
N LYS A 15 -5.11 -0.70 9.87
CA LYS A 15 -3.77 -0.60 10.46
C LYS A 15 -2.66 -0.55 9.40
N LEU A 16 -2.81 -1.30 8.31
CA LEU A 16 -1.86 -1.26 7.21
C LEU A 16 -1.91 0.09 6.46
N TYR A 17 -3.12 0.62 6.23
CA TYR A 17 -3.29 1.97 5.69
C TYR A 17 -2.64 3.02 6.59
N ASP A 18 -2.88 2.98 7.90
CA ASP A 18 -2.28 3.91 8.87
C ASP A 18 -0.76 3.88 8.79
N PHE A 19 -0.16 2.68 8.70
CA PHE A 19 1.28 2.53 8.49
C PHE A 19 1.77 3.24 7.21
N PHE A 20 1.09 3.04 6.08
CA PHE A 20 1.48 3.68 4.81
C PHE A 20 1.37 5.21 4.87
N TYR A 21 0.28 5.74 5.41
CA TYR A 21 0.08 7.19 5.50
C TYR A 21 1.00 7.85 6.52
N GLU A 22 1.36 7.16 7.60
CA GLU A 22 2.44 7.61 8.50
C GLU A 22 3.79 7.66 7.78
N MET A 23 4.12 6.65 6.95
CA MET A 23 5.34 6.66 6.15
C MET A 23 5.38 7.88 5.23
N PHE A 24 4.29 8.17 4.50
CA PHE A 24 4.21 9.37 3.64
C PHE A 24 4.33 10.67 4.43
N LYS A 25 3.70 10.76 5.60
CA LYS A 25 3.77 11.94 6.47
C LYS A 25 5.20 12.19 6.96
N ASN A 26 5.91 11.14 7.34
CA ASN A 26 7.29 11.25 7.84
C ASN A 26 8.25 11.73 6.73
N THR A 27 8.04 11.28 5.49
CA THR A 27 8.79 11.77 4.33
C THR A 27 8.50 13.25 4.03
N LYS A 28 7.22 13.68 4.07
CA LYS A 28 6.82 15.07 3.79
C LYS A 28 7.29 16.06 4.87
N ASP A 29 7.18 15.69 6.14
CA ASP A 29 7.47 16.59 7.26
C ASP A 29 8.95 16.54 7.72
N ASN A 30 9.81 15.76 7.05
CA ASN A 30 11.20 15.49 7.42
C ASN A 30 11.36 15.10 8.91
N ARG A 31 10.35 14.40 9.45
CA ARG A 31 10.32 14.01 10.88
C ARG A 31 11.19 12.78 11.10
N ASN A 32 12.08 12.86 12.08
CA ASN A 32 12.78 11.71 12.62
C ASN A 32 11.86 10.89 13.53
N VAL A 33 10.99 10.06 12.94
CA VAL A 33 10.33 8.99 13.68
C VAL A 33 11.34 7.87 13.94
N SER A 34 11.33 7.32 15.16
CA SER A 34 12.19 6.19 15.51
C SER A 34 11.96 5.01 14.56
N ASN A 35 13.03 4.55 13.91
CA ASN A 35 13.02 3.35 13.06
C ASN A 35 12.49 2.11 13.81
N LYS A 36 12.57 2.08 15.15
CA LYS A 36 12.01 0.99 15.96
C LYS A 36 10.48 1.01 15.97
N ASP A 37 9.87 2.19 16.09
CA ASP A 37 8.42 2.32 16.21
C ASP A 37 7.72 2.00 14.89
N MET A 38 8.28 2.45 13.76
CA MET A 38 7.78 2.07 12.42
C MET A 38 7.89 0.57 12.18
N ARG A 39 8.99 -0.07 12.60
CA ARG A 39 9.14 -1.53 12.48
C ARG A 39 8.13 -2.29 13.32
N ASN A 40 7.87 -1.86 14.56
CA ASN A 40 6.87 -2.48 15.42
C ASN A 40 5.46 -2.36 14.85
N LYS A 41 5.07 -1.17 14.37
CA LYS A 41 3.77 -0.97 13.70
C LYS A 41 3.60 -1.87 12.47
N LEU A 42 4.64 -1.98 11.65
CA LEU A 42 4.63 -2.87 10.50
C LEU A 42 4.49 -4.35 10.91
N LEU A 43 5.18 -4.79 11.97
CA LEU A 43 5.06 -6.15 12.48
C LEU A 43 3.65 -6.46 12.99
N ASP A 44 3.03 -5.51 13.70
CA ASP A 44 1.65 -5.68 14.18
C ASP A 44 0.64 -5.71 13.02
N ALA A 45 0.79 -4.83 12.03
CA ALA A 45 -0.03 -4.84 10.82
C ALA A 45 0.13 -6.17 10.06
N LYS A 46 1.37 -6.67 9.89
CA LYS A 46 1.65 -7.97 9.24
C LYS A 46 0.98 -9.13 9.96
N LYS A 47 1.10 -9.20 11.28
CA LYS A 47 0.51 -10.25 12.11
C LYS A 47 -1.00 -10.33 11.90
N GLU A 48 -1.69 -9.19 11.99
CA GLU A 48 -3.15 -9.15 11.81
C GLU A 48 -3.57 -9.42 10.37
N LEU A 49 -2.78 -8.96 9.40
CA LEU A 49 -3.04 -9.24 7.99
C LEU A 49 -2.90 -10.73 7.66
N ILE A 50 -1.88 -11.42 8.20
CA ILE A 50 -1.72 -12.87 8.03
C ILE A 50 -2.89 -13.63 8.67
N MET A 51 -3.40 -13.16 9.81
CA MET A 51 -4.49 -13.83 10.51
C MET A 51 -5.87 -13.63 9.85
N TYR A 52 -6.13 -12.45 9.30
CA TYR A 52 -7.49 -12.05 8.90
C TYR A 52 -7.61 -11.52 7.47
N GLY A 53 -6.50 -11.16 6.83
CA GLY A 53 -6.48 -10.71 5.44
C GLY A 53 -6.76 -11.85 4.46
N THR A 54 -7.02 -11.49 3.21
CA THR A 54 -7.09 -12.45 2.11
C THR A 54 -5.68 -12.78 1.61
N ASP A 55 -5.53 -13.99 1.06
CA ASP A 55 -4.26 -14.46 0.49
C ASP A 55 -3.69 -13.46 -0.53
N ASP A 56 -4.52 -12.95 -1.44
CA ASP A 56 -4.10 -11.96 -2.45
C ASP A 56 -3.46 -10.71 -1.82
N VAL A 57 -4.04 -10.21 -0.73
CA VAL A 57 -3.51 -9.01 -0.04
C VAL A 57 -2.22 -9.35 0.69
N VAL A 58 -2.11 -10.53 1.29
CA VAL A 58 -0.88 -10.99 1.97
C VAL A 58 0.25 -11.13 0.95
N PHE A 59 0.01 -11.76 -0.20
CA PHE A 59 1.02 -11.91 -1.25
C PHE A 59 1.43 -10.57 -1.86
N ALA A 60 0.48 -9.67 -2.10
CA ALA A 60 0.80 -8.33 -2.57
C ALA A 60 1.67 -7.56 -1.56
N LEU A 61 1.40 -7.69 -0.26
CA LEU A 61 2.23 -7.08 0.77
C LEU A 61 3.66 -7.66 0.75
N ASN A 62 3.81 -8.97 0.57
CA ASN A 62 5.13 -9.59 0.45
C ASN A 62 5.89 -9.05 -0.76
N ASN A 63 5.23 -8.92 -1.92
CA ASN A 63 5.84 -8.34 -3.12
C ASN A 63 6.30 -6.89 -2.89
N TYR A 64 5.45 -6.08 -2.25
CA TYR A 64 5.82 -4.72 -1.86
C TYR A 64 7.04 -4.71 -0.93
N LEU A 65 7.09 -5.58 0.07
CA LEU A 65 8.21 -5.62 1.01
C LEU A 65 9.51 -6.12 0.36
N SER A 66 9.42 -7.07 -0.55
CA SER A 66 10.56 -7.57 -1.33
C SER A 66 11.07 -6.52 -2.34
N SER A 67 10.23 -5.58 -2.78
CA SER A 67 10.66 -4.52 -3.71
C SER A 67 11.71 -3.57 -3.10
N PHE A 68 11.86 -3.53 -1.77
CA PHE A 68 12.86 -2.69 -1.11
C PHE A 68 14.30 -3.18 -1.24
N THR A 69 14.54 -4.44 -1.57
CA THR A 69 15.90 -4.99 -1.61
C THR A 69 16.57 -4.82 -2.97
N GLU A 70 15.81 -4.84 -4.07
CA GLU A 70 16.37 -4.94 -5.43
C GLU A 70 15.60 -4.12 -6.49
N ALA A 71 14.50 -3.45 -6.13
CA ALA A 71 13.64 -2.82 -7.11
C ALA A 71 13.82 -1.29 -7.18
N SER A 72 13.54 -0.73 -8.36
CA SER A 72 13.47 0.72 -8.56
C SER A 72 12.33 1.33 -7.73
N THR A 73 12.41 2.63 -7.43
CA THR A 73 11.33 3.38 -6.76
C THR A 73 9.99 3.22 -7.49
N TYR A 74 10.04 3.09 -8.82
CA TYR A 74 8.85 2.77 -9.62
C TYR A 74 8.22 1.45 -9.19
N LYS A 75 8.99 0.35 -9.18
CA LYS A 75 8.50 -0.98 -8.78
C LYS A 75 8.00 -1.01 -7.33
N GLN A 76 8.63 -0.24 -6.44
CA GLN A 76 8.17 -0.10 -5.06
C GLN A 76 6.79 0.54 -4.97
N LEU A 77 6.59 1.64 -5.70
CA LEU A 77 5.29 2.33 -5.77
C LEU A 77 4.24 1.47 -6.49
N ASP A 78 4.64 0.78 -7.55
CA ASP A 78 3.80 -0.14 -8.32
C ASP A 78 3.28 -1.29 -7.43
N SER A 79 4.17 -1.94 -6.68
CA SER A 79 3.79 -3.00 -5.73
C SER A 79 2.93 -2.47 -4.58
N PHE A 80 3.19 -1.23 -4.11
CA PHE A 80 2.33 -0.58 -3.11
C PHE A 80 0.89 -0.40 -3.64
N LEU A 81 0.73 0.04 -4.88
CA LEU A 81 -0.60 0.25 -5.46
C LEU A 81 -1.39 -1.07 -5.60
N ASP A 82 -0.72 -2.19 -5.86
CA ASP A 82 -1.37 -3.50 -5.88
C ASP A 82 -2.01 -3.84 -4.53
N VAL A 83 -1.27 -3.63 -3.43
CA VAL A 83 -1.78 -3.82 -2.07
C VAL A 83 -3.05 -2.99 -1.86
N MET A 84 -3.00 -1.71 -2.20
CA MET A 84 -4.10 -0.77 -1.97
C MET A 84 -5.34 -1.13 -2.78
N VAL A 85 -5.18 -1.50 -4.06
CA VAL A 85 -6.28 -1.90 -4.94
C VAL A 85 -6.91 -3.20 -4.47
N LEU A 86 -6.13 -4.20 -4.07
CA LEU A 86 -6.65 -5.48 -3.59
C LEU A 86 -7.46 -5.31 -2.31
N ILE A 87 -6.99 -4.50 -1.36
CA ILE A 87 -7.75 -4.15 -0.17
C ILE A 87 -9.07 -3.48 -0.54
N ARG A 88 -9.07 -2.50 -1.46
CA ARG A 88 -10.30 -1.83 -1.91
C ARG A 88 -11.29 -2.79 -2.56
N LYS A 89 -10.81 -3.76 -3.35
CA LYS A 89 -11.63 -4.79 -3.98
C LYS A 89 -12.27 -5.70 -2.93
N ASP A 90 -11.50 -6.19 -1.96
CA ASP A 90 -12.04 -7.06 -0.89
C ASP A 90 -13.06 -6.32 -0.01
N MET A 91 -12.75 -5.08 0.40
CA MET A 91 -13.65 -4.29 1.26
C MET A 91 -14.95 -3.88 0.57
N CYS A 92 -14.89 -3.49 -0.71
CA CYS A 92 -16.01 -2.81 -1.35
C CYS A 92 -16.73 -3.62 -2.44
N ARG A 93 -16.24 -4.81 -2.84
CA ARG A 93 -16.73 -5.68 -3.94
C ARG A 93 -16.82 -4.98 -5.33
N LYS A 94 -17.51 -3.85 -5.43
CA LYS A 94 -17.63 -2.95 -6.58
C LYS A 94 -16.98 -1.60 -6.25
N THR A 95 -15.67 -1.46 -6.50
CA THR A 95 -14.93 -0.20 -6.36
C THR A 95 -14.59 0.37 -7.74
N LYS A 96 -14.73 1.69 -7.91
CA LYS A 96 -14.17 2.44 -9.04
C LYS A 96 -12.82 3.08 -8.71
N ILE A 97 -12.37 2.95 -7.46
CA ILE A 97 -11.05 3.43 -7.04
C ILE A 97 -10.01 2.45 -7.61
N ASP A 98 -9.23 2.95 -8.56
CA ASP A 98 -8.14 2.28 -9.24
C ASP A 98 -6.79 2.89 -8.87
N ARG A 99 -5.72 2.43 -9.52
CA ARG A 99 -4.33 2.88 -9.29
C ARG A 99 -4.19 4.39 -9.47
N ASP A 100 -4.82 4.94 -10.51
CA ASP A 100 -4.78 6.37 -10.83
C ASP A 100 -5.46 7.22 -9.75
N ALA A 101 -6.63 6.78 -9.29
CA ALA A 101 -7.35 7.47 -8.22
C ALA A 101 -6.54 7.51 -6.92
N ILE A 102 -5.84 6.41 -6.59
CA ILE A 102 -4.97 6.31 -5.42
C ILE A 102 -3.75 7.22 -5.57
N LEU A 103 -3.06 7.14 -6.71
CA LEU A 103 -1.88 7.97 -6.98
C LEU A 103 -2.23 9.46 -6.94
N LEU A 104 -3.33 9.86 -7.58
CA LEU A 104 -3.78 11.25 -7.58
C LEU A 104 -4.09 11.73 -6.16
N ASN A 105 -4.63 10.86 -5.30
CA ASN A 105 -4.88 11.19 -3.90
C ASN A 105 -3.58 11.43 -3.10
N ILE A 106 -2.54 10.62 -3.34
CA ILE A 106 -1.24 10.71 -2.64
C ILE A 106 -0.41 11.89 -3.14
N MET A 107 -0.28 12.03 -4.46
CA MET A 107 0.53 13.05 -5.13
C MET A 107 -0.14 14.42 -5.10
N GLN A 108 -1.48 14.46 -5.17
CA GLN A 108 -2.28 15.69 -5.24
C GLN A 108 -1.95 16.59 -6.46
N ASP A 109 -1.20 16.08 -7.44
CA ASP A 109 -0.83 16.77 -8.67
C ASP A 109 -1.04 15.88 -9.90
N LYS A 110 -1.91 16.32 -10.81
CA LYS A 110 -2.17 15.62 -12.08
C LYS A 110 -0.95 15.61 -13.01
N LYS A 111 -0.08 16.63 -12.96
CA LYS A 111 1.13 16.68 -13.79
C LYS A 111 2.15 15.65 -13.32
N GLU A 112 2.31 15.48 -12.00
CA GLU A 112 3.16 14.43 -11.45
C GLU A 112 2.65 13.04 -11.80
N LEU A 113 1.33 12.81 -11.71
CA LEU A 113 0.72 11.56 -12.15
C LEU A 113 1.04 11.25 -13.62
N GLN A 114 0.95 12.23 -14.52
CA GLN A 114 1.26 12.03 -15.93
C GLN A 114 2.75 11.73 -16.17
N LYS A 115 3.66 12.38 -15.43
CA LYS A 115 5.09 12.07 -15.48
C LYS A 115 5.36 10.65 -15.02
N PHE A 116 4.70 10.21 -13.95
CA PHE A 116 4.83 8.85 -13.42
C PHE A 116 4.40 7.81 -14.46
N LYS A 117 3.24 8.02 -15.12
CA LYS A 117 2.76 7.15 -16.20
C LYS A 117 3.70 7.10 -17.40
N ALA A 118 4.32 8.23 -17.76
CA ALA A 118 5.29 8.24 -18.84
C ALA A 118 6.55 7.43 -18.50
N MET A 119 6.97 7.40 -17.22
CA MET A 119 8.07 6.55 -16.76
C MET A 119 7.73 5.06 -16.78
N GLU A 120 6.47 4.69 -16.51
CA GLU A 120 5.98 3.30 -16.60
C GLU A 120 6.11 2.75 -18.02
N LEU A 121 5.59 3.50 -19.01
CA LEU A 121 5.64 3.14 -20.43
C LEU A 121 7.07 2.86 -20.91
N ASN A 122 8.01 3.76 -20.59
CA ASN A 122 9.40 3.64 -21.04
C ASN A 122 10.17 2.46 -20.40
N ASN A 123 9.76 1.99 -19.21
CA ASN A 123 10.36 0.83 -18.56
C ASN A 123 9.71 -0.50 -18.98
N SER A 124 8.56 -0.45 -19.64
CA SER A 124 7.82 -1.62 -20.12
C SER A 124 8.26 -2.06 -21.53
N GLU A 125 8.98 -1.19 -22.25
CA GLU A 125 9.53 -1.42 -23.60
C GLU A 125 10.99 -1.92 -23.59
N LEU A 126 11.56 -2.17 -22.41
CA LEU A 126 12.92 -2.71 -22.17
C LEU A 126 12.86 -4.11 -21.56
#